data_AF-A0A8T3R676-F1
#
_entry.id   AF-A0A8T3R676-F1
#
_cell.length_a   1.000
_cell.length_b   1.000
_cell.length_c   1.000
_cell.angle_alpha   90.00
_cell.angle_beta   90.00
_cell.angle_gamma   90.00
#
_symmetry.space_group_name_H-M   'P 1'
#
loop_
_entity.id
_entity.type
_entity.pdbx_description
1 polymer ?
#
loop_
_entity_poly.entity_id
_entity_poly.type
_entity_poly.pdbx_seq_one_letter_code
_entity_poly.pdbx_strand_id
1 'polypeptide(L)'
;MASSRRTGAQVRGHQAGVTASIVLGRSLRASRLRRHLTQSALAERVGLSRARIGQLETGQGLGASVGTWFTLAESLGLTLRMKFGRDPTALPADAGHLAMQELVLRLGRAAGLRRVLRATSRCLKSRGWSGRTCTPPGSSPVATLADHFRLPRAPCPSPSWTAEQESTRGCPPPGRWDHRRPCSGVVST
;
A
#
# COMPACT_ATOMS: atom_id res chain seq x y z
N MET A 1 39.75 21.93 26.90
CA MET A 1 38.94 20.90 26.22
C MET A 1 38.22 21.52 25.04
N ALA A 2 38.61 21.24 23.80
CA ALA A 2 37.97 21.81 22.62
C ALA A 2 36.57 21.20 22.44
N SER A 3 35.53 22.03 22.59
CA SER A 3 34.15 21.65 22.25
C SER A 3 34.06 21.40 20.75
N SER A 4 34.04 20.14 20.35
CA SER A 4 33.86 19.78 18.94
C SER A 4 32.46 20.21 18.49
N ARG A 5 32.40 21.12 17.50
CA ARG A 5 31.12 21.53 16.90
C ARG A 5 30.46 20.32 16.26
N ARG A 6 29.17 20.12 16.55
CA ARG A 6 28.39 19.09 15.86
C ARG A 6 28.40 19.35 14.35
N THR A 7 28.57 18.30 13.57
CA THR A 7 28.49 18.38 12.11
C THR A 7 27.04 18.61 11.68
N GLY A 8 26.84 19.15 10.48
CA GLY A 8 25.48 19.32 9.92
C GLY A 8 24.71 18.00 9.82
N ALA A 9 25.40 16.89 9.57
CA ALA A 9 24.80 15.55 9.55
C ALA A 9 24.29 15.13 10.94
N GLN A 10 25.05 15.40 12.01
CA GLN A 10 24.63 15.10 13.38
C GLN A 10 23.39 15.92 13.79
N VAL A 11 23.33 17.20 13.42
CA VAL A 11 22.16 18.06 13.71
C VAL A 11 20.91 17.54 13.00
N ARG A 12 21.00 17.25 11.70
CA ARG A 12 19.87 16.71 10.93
C ARG A 12 19.43 15.33 11.43
N GLY A 13 20.39 14.46 11.76
CA GLY A 13 20.11 13.14 12.34
C GLY A 13 19.39 13.24 13.68
N HIS A 14 19.83 14.15 14.54
CA HIS A 14 19.16 14.42 15.82
C HIS A 14 17.72 14.91 15.62
N GLN A 15 17.50 15.88 14.72
CA GLN A 15 16.16 16.38 14.39
C GLN A 15 15.25 15.27 13.86
N ALA A 16 15.74 14.46 12.91
CA ALA A 16 14.98 13.33 12.36
C ALA A 16 14.62 12.30 13.45
N GLY A 17 15.56 12.01 14.36
CA GLY A 17 15.30 11.12 15.50
C GLY A 17 14.26 11.68 16.47
N VAL A 18 14.27 12.99 16.74
CA VAL A 18 13.25 13.64 17.58
C VAL A 18 11.88 13.51 16.93
N THR A 19 11.77 13.81 15.63
CA THR A 19 10.53 13.65 14.87
C THR A 19 10.03 12.20 14.91
N ALA A 20 10.90 11.22 14.67
CA ALA A 20 10.54 9.81 14.75
C ALA A 20 10.03 9.42 16.14
N SER A 21 10.69 9.89 17.20
CA SER A 21 10.31 9.61 18.59
C SER A 21 8.94 10.17 18.95
N ILE A 22 8.59 11.36 18.47
CA ILE A 22 7.25 11.96 18.66
C ILE A 22 6.18 11.12 17.96
N VAL A 23 6.43 10.69 16.71
CA VAL A 23 5.49 9.89 15.94
C VAL A 23 5.27 8.52 16.60
N LEU A 24 6.34 7.84 16.99
CA LEU A 24 6.27 6.56 17.69
C LEU A 24 5.55 6.70 19.03
N GLY A 25 5.89 7.73 19.83
CA GLY A 25 5.24 8.00 21.11
C GLY A 25 3.72 8.21 21.00
N ARG A 26 3.26 8.96 20.00
CA ARG A 26 1.82 9.14 19.72
C ARG A 26 1.15 7.83 19.34
N SER A 27 1.78 7.05 18.46
CA SER A 27 1.25 5.73 18.05
C SER A 27 1.18 4.75 19.23
N LEU A 28 2.20 4.76 20.08
CA LEU A 28 2.26 3.98 21.32
C LEU A 28 1.08 4.33 22.24
N ARG A 29 0.91 5.62 22.57
CA ARG A 29 -0.18 6.10 23.41
C ARG A 29 -1.54 5.72 22.85
N ALA A 30 -1.78 5.98 21.56
CA ALA A 30 -3.05 5.67 20.92
C ALA A 30 -3.35 4.16 20.99
N SER A 31 -2.34 3.32 20.77
CA SER A 31 -2.48 1.86 20.80
C SER A 31 -2.71 1.31 22.20
N ARG A 32 -2.06 1.90 23.22
CA ARG A 32 -2.29 1.59 24.63
C ARG A 32 -3.73 1.92 25.04
N LEU A 33 -4.20 3.12 24.69
CA LEU A 33 -5.56 3.57 25.03
C LEU A 33 -6.65 2.71 24.38
N ARG A 34 -6.47 2.27 23.12
CA ARG A 34 -7.40 1.32 22.46
C ARG A 34 -7.50 -0.04 23.15
N ARG A 35 -6.52 -0.40 23.97
CA ARG A 35 -6.49 -1.64 24.77
C ARG A 35 -6.89 -1.41 26.22
N HIS A 36 -7.36 -0.20 26.56
CA HIS A 36 -7.74 0.18 27.92
C HIS A 36 -6.63 -0.03 28.96
N LEU A 37 -5.36 0.05 28.54
CA LEU A 37 -4.22 -0.12 29.44
C LEU A 37 -3.83 1.22 30.05
N THR A 38 -3.51 1.24 31.35
CA THR A 38 -2.85 2.38 31.99
C THR A 38 -1.36 2.41 31.63
N GLN A 39 -0.68 3.54 31.85
CA GLN A 39 0.78 3.60 31.66
C GLN A 39 1.52 2.62 32.58
N SER A 40 1.08 2.48 33.83
CA SER A 40 1.68 1.55 34.79
C SER A 40 1.50 0.10 34.35
N ALA A 41 0.29 -0.27 33.89
CA ALA A 41 0.03 -1.63 33.40
C ALA A 41 0.90 -1.98 32.18
N LEU A 42 1.12 -1.03 31.27
CA LEU A 42 2.06 -1.25 30.16
C LEU A 42 3.49 -1.36 30.67
N ALA A 43 3.90 -0.48 31.60
CA ALA A 43 5.24 -0.44 32.16
C ALA A 43 5.61 -1.78 32.83
N GLU A 44 4.71 -2.33 33.64
CA GLU A 44 4.87 -3.64 34.28
C GLU A 44 5.05 -4.77 33.25
N ARG A 45 4.24 -4.77 32.17
CA ARG A 45 4.33 -5.78 31.11
C ARG A 45 5.68 -5.82 30.39
N VAL A 46 6.37 -4.68 30.29
CA VAL A 46 7.63 -4.57 29.54
C VAL A 46 8.85 -4.35 30.43
N GLY A 47 8.68 -4.41 31.76
CA GLY A 47 9.78 -4.19 32.71
C GLY A 47 10.36 -2.78 32.69
N LEU A 48 9.52 -1.76 32.46
CA LEU A 48 9.91 -0.34 32.49
C LEU A 48 9.22 0.40 33.64
N SER A 49 9.69 1.61 33.95
CA SER A 49 8.97 2.50 34.88
C SER A 49 7.81 3.20 34.18
N ARG A 50 6.73 3.50 34.92
CA ARG A 50 5.61 4.32 34.42
C ARG A 50 6.10 5.67 33.88
N ALA A 51 7.03 6.32 34.58
CA ALA A 51 7.62 7.59 34.14
C ALA A 51 8.31 7.44 32.77
N ARG A 52 9.02 6.33 32.55
CA ARG A 52 9.63 6.03 31.25
C ARG A 52 8.59 5.88 30.15
N ILE A 53 7.49 5.16 30.39
CA ILE A 53 6.37 5.09 29.44
C ILE A 53 5.82 6.50 29.13
N GLY A 54 5.66 7.34 30.16
CA GLY A 54 5.23 8.73 29.99
C GLY A 54 6.15 9.54 29.08
N GLN A 55 7.47 9.49 29.30
CA GLN A 55 8.47 10.15 28.46
C GLN A 55 8.41 9.66 27.00
N LEU A 56 8.27 8.35 26.80
CA LEU A 56 8.17 7.78 25.45
C LEU A 56 6.90 8.28 24.75
N GLU A 57 5.76 8.32 25.44
CA GLU A 57 4.48 8.79 24.89
C GLU A 57 4.45 10.29 24.56
N THR A 58 5.24 11.11 25.26
CA THR A 58 5.35 12.56 25.01
C THR A 58 6.43 12.93 24.00
N GLY A 59 7.10 11.94 23.39
CA GLY A 59 8.11 12.16 22.36
C GLY A 59 9.53 12.39 22.90
N GLN A 60 9.76 12.22 24.19
CA GLN A 60 11.08 12.26 24.83
C GLN A 60 11.84 10.92 24.71
N GLY A 61 11.50 10.14 23.68
CA GLY A 61 12.03 8.79 23.45
C GLY A 61 13.28 8.68 22.59
N LEU A 62 13.95 9.81 22.28
CA LEU A 62 15.12 9.81 21.40
C LEU A 62 16.26 8.91 21.90
N GLY A 63 16.47 8.85 23.21
CA GLY A 63 17.48 7.99 23.83
C GLY A 63 17.01 6.56 24.14
N ALA A 64 15.80 6.18 23.72
CA ALA A 64 15.33 4.81 23.91
C ALA A 64 16.00 3.90 22.87
N SER A 65 16.41 2.71 23.30
CA SER A 65 17.01 1.75 22.39
C SER A 65 15.98 1.28 21.36
N VAL A 66 16.47 0.87 20.19
CA VAL A 66 15.62 0.23 19.17
C VAL A 66 14.90 -0.98 19.75
N GLY A 67 15.61 -1.79 20.57
CA GLY A 67 15.03 -2.94 21.28
C GLY A 67 13.83 -2.56 22.14
N THR A 68 13.90 -1.47 22.91
CA THR A 68 12.77 -0.98 23.71
C THR A 68 11.53 -0.71 22.86
N TRP A 69 11.68 -0.10 21.68
CA TRP A 69 10.55 0.16 20.79
C TRP A 69 9.94 -1.13 20.23
N PHE A 70 10.76 -2.14 19.92
CA PHE A 70 10.27 -3.45 19.49
C PHE A 70 9.54 -4.18 20.61
N THR A 71 10.08 -4.22 21.83
CA THR A 71 9.39 -4.82 23.00
C THR A 71 8.04 -4.15 23.27
N LEU A 72 7.96 -2.82 23.16
CA LEU A 72 6.70 -2.09 23.31
C LEU A 72 5.70 -2.42 22.19
N ALA A 73 6.17 -2.55 20.95
CA ALA A 73 5.31 -2.93 19.84
C ALA A 73 4.77 -4.35 20.03
N GLU A 74 5.63 -5.31 20.37
CA GLU A 74 5.28 -6.71 20.61
C GLU A 74 4.30 -6.88 21.79
N SER A 75 4.55 -6.21 22.92
CA SER A 75 3.64 -6.24 24.08
C SER A 75 2.25 -5.68 23.79
N LEU A 76 2.12 -4.86 22.74
CA LEU A 76 0.85 -4.35 22.25
C LEU A 76 0.32 -5.15 21.06
N GLY A 77 0.99 -6.18 20.57
CA GLY A 77 0.58 -6.92 19.38
C GLY A 77 0.63 -6.07 18.11
N LEU A 78 1.63 -5.20 17.99
CA LEU A 78 1.89 -4.36 16.83
C LEU A 78 3.16 -4.82 16.12
N THR A 79 3.18 -4.71 14.80
CA THR A 79 4.42 -4.88 14.02
C THR A 79 5.11 -3.53 13.86
N LEU A 80 6.27 -3.35 14.50
CA LEU A 80 7.17 -2.23 14.21
C LEU A 80 8.08 -2.60 13.04
N ARG A 81 8.21 -1.71 12.05
CA ARG A 81 9.12 -1.87 10.91
C ARG A 81 10.07 -0.69 10.87
N MET A 82 11.36 -0.95 10.94
CA MET A 82 12.41 0.05 10.76
C MET A 82 13.18 -0.31 9.49
N LYS A 83 13.29 0.66 8.58
CA LYS A 83 14.07 0.53 7.35
C LYS A 83 14.65 1.89 7.01
N PHE A 84 15.76 1.90 6.27
CA PHE A 84 16.23 3.14 5.68
C PHE A 84 15.17 3.73 4.76
N GLY A 85 15.19 5.06 4.66
CA GLY A 85 14.40 5.78 3.68
C GLY A 85 14.83 5.41 2.26
N ARG A 86 14.16 5.99 1.27
CA ARG A 86 14.56 5.83 -0.13
C ARG A 86 16.00 6.32 -0.30
N ASP A 87 16.85 5.47 -0.87
CA ASP A 87 18.15 5.88 -1.35
C ASP A 87 17.94 6.81 -2.56
N PRO A 88 18.36 8.09 -2.49
CA PRO A 88 18.21 9.02 -3.59
C PRO A 88 19.10 8.66 -4.80
N THR A 89 20.15 7.86 -4.60
CA THR A 89 21.08 7.43 -5.65
C THR A 89 20.64 6.14 -6.33
N ALA A 90 19.76 5.36 -5.70
CA ALA A 90 19.19 4.18 -6.31
C ALA A 90 18.31 4.59 -7.50
N LEU A 91 18.61 4.02 -8.67
CA LEU A 91 17.73 4.10 -9.83
C LEU A 91 16.33 3.62 -9.41
N PRO A 92 15.25 4.31 -9.81
CA PRO A 92 13.90 3.84 -9.52
C PRO A 92 13.78 2.39 -10.02
N ALA A 93 13.47 1.45 -9.13
CA ALA A 93 13.22 0.04 -9.50
C ALA A 93 12.12 -0.06 -10.59
N ASP A 94 11.25 0.95 -10.62
CA ASP A 94 10.18 1.18 -11.57
C ASP A 94 10.62 1.92 -12.85
N ALA A 95 11.89 1.84 -13.26
CA ALA A 95 12.34 2.44 -14.53
C ALA A 95 11.46 1.99 -15.71
N GLY A 96 10.96 0.75 -15.68
CA GLY A 96 9.97 0.25 -16.63
C GLY A 96 8.57 0.88 -16.49
N HIS A 97 8.09 1.09 -15.26
CA HIS A 97 6.78 1.73 -15.03
C HIS A 97 6.81 3.23 -15.41
N LEU A 98 7.90 3.93 -15.13
CA LEU A 98 8.14 5.30 -15.58
C LEU A 98 8.26 5.38 -17.10
N ALA A 99 9.00 4.46 -17.74
CA ALA A 99 9.07 4.39 -19.19
C ALA A 99 7.69 4.13 -19.83
N MET A 100 6.87 3.30 -19.19
CA MET A 100 5.50 3.03 -19.65
C MET A 100 4.57 4.23 -19.45
N GLN A 101 4.67 4.95 -18.32
CA GLN A 101 3.95 6.20 -18.12
C GLN A 101 4.36 7.27 -19.15
N GLU A 102 5.65 7.40 -19.41
CA GLU A 102 6.21 8.32 -20.41
C GLU A 102 5.69 7.96 -21.81
N LEU A 103 5.65 6.67 -22.17
CA LEU A 103 5.08 6.19 -23.43
C LEU A 103 3.59 6.50 -23.56
N VAL A 104 2.80 6.22 -22.52
CA VAL A 104 1.35 6.53 -22.49
C VAL A 104 1.10 8.03 -22.66
N LEU A 105 1.90 8.87 -22.01
CA LEU A 105 1.81 10.33 -22.16
C LEU A 105 2.20 10.80 -23.56
N ARG A 106 3.25 10.22 -24.17
CA ARG A 106 3.64 10.54 -25.56
C ARG A 106 2.56 10.16 -26.56
N LEU A 107 2.02 8.95 -26.44
CA LEU A 107 0.93 8.47 -27.31
C LEU A 107 -0.34 9.32 -27.13
N GLY A 108 -0.69 9.68 -25.89
CA GLY A 108 -1.81 10.57 -25.61
C GLY A 108 -1.65 11.94 -26.28
N ARG A 109 -0.45 12.54 -26.22
CA ARG A 109 -0.15 13.82 -26.90
C ARG A 109 -0.23 13.69 -28.42
N ALA A 110 0.34 12.62 -28.98
CA ALA A 110 0.29 12.35 -30.43
C ALA A 110 -1.15 12.15 -30.93
N ALA A 111 -2.02 11.57 -30.10
CA ALA A 111 -3.45 11.42 -30.36
C ALA A 111 -4.29 12.67 -30.04
N GLY A 112 -3.68 13.81 -29.67
CA GLY A 112 -4.39 15.06 -29.37
C GLY A 112 -5.06 15.11 -27.99
N LEU A 113 -4.83 14.13 -27.11
CA LEU A 113 -5.36 14.09 -25.74
C LEU A 113 -4.54 15.04 -24.85
N ARG A 114 -4.98 16.30 -24.76
CA ARG A 114 -4.28 17.39 -24.03
C ARG A 114 -4.64 17.53 -22.54
N ARG A 115 -5.55 16.71 -21.99
CA ARG A 115 -5.98 16.84 -20.59
C ARG A 115 -5.20 15.91 -19.67
N VAL A 116 -4.74 16.46 -18.54
CA VAL A 116 -3.96 15.78 -17.51
C VAL A 116 -4.73 14.56 -17.00
N LEU A 117 -4.14 13.36 -17.14
CA LEU A 117 -4.52 12.19 -16.36
C LEU A 117 -4.24 12.51 -14.88
N ARG A 118 -5.18 13.17 -14.22
CA ARG A 118 -5.16 13.33 -12.77
C ARG A 118 -5.53 11.96 -12.21
N ALA A 119 -4.56 11.28 -11.61
CA ALA A 119 -4.88 10.16 -10.73
C ALA A 119 -5.77 10.72 -9.61
N THR A 120 -7.08 10.47 -9.69
CA THR A 120 -7.98 10.75 -8.60
C THR A 120 -7.73 9.69 -7.54
N SER A 121 -6.80 9.96 -6.62
CA SER A 121 -6.72 9.22 -5.36
C SER A 121 -7.91 9.63 -4.49
N ARG A 122 -9.14 9.32 -4.92
CA ARG A 122 -10.36 9.56 -4.16
C ARG A 122 -10.83 8.25 -3.53
N CYS A 123 -10.48 8.14 -2.25
CA CYS A 123 -11.24 7.55 -1.16
C CYS A 123 -11.87 6.17 -1.40
N LEU A 124 -11.12 5.11 -1.09
CA LEU A 124 -11.70 3.80 -0.79
C LEU A 124 -12.04 3.74 0.71
N LYS A 125 -13.35 3.76 1.00
CA LYS A 125 -14.08 3.23 2.19
C LYS A 125 -14.04 4.04 3.49
N SER A 126 -15.23 4.43 3.98
CA SER A 126 -15.93 3.60 4.98
C SER A 126 -17.35 4.11 5.32
N ARG A 127 -18.26 3.13 5.47
CA ARG A 127 -19.58 3.15 6.15
C ARG A 127 -20.79 3.70 5.36
N GLY A 128 -21.66 2.76 4.95
CA GLY A 128 -23.10 2.99 4.72
C GLY A 128 -23.47 3.67 3.42
N TRP A 129 -23.34 2.97 2.28
CA TRP A 129 -23.89 3.44 1.01
C TRP A 129 -25.26 2.79 0.77
N SER A 130 -26.33 3.56 0.98
CA SER A 130 -27.67 3.26 0.46
C SER A 130 -27.74 3.75 -0.98
N GLY A 131 -28.08 2.86 -1.91
CA GLY A 131 -27.92 3.04 -3.35
C GLY A 131 -28.58 4.29 -3.95
N ARG A 132 -27.81 5.38 -4.01
CA ARG A 132 -28.01 6.48 -4.96
C ARG A 132 -26.65 6.89 -5.55
N THR A 133 -26.63 6.95 -6.87
CA THR A 133 -25.52 7.32 -7.73
C THR A 133 -25.07 8.75 -7.45
N CYS A 134 -23.77 8.96 -7.25
CA CYS A 134 -23.17 10.29 -7.32
C CYS A 134 -23.01 10.68 -8.79
N THR A 135 -24.00 11.36 -9.35
CA THR A 135 -23.85 12.13 -10.60
C THR A 135 -23.34 13.53 -10.26
N PRO A 136 -22.24 14.02 -10.85
CA PRO A 136 -21.96 15.45 -10.83
C PRO A 136 -23.02 16.18 -11.69
N PRO A 137 -23.42 17.42 -11.35
CA PRO A 137 -24.29 18.19 -12.22
C PRO A 137 -23.54 18.50 -13.51
N GLY A 138 -24.10 18.06 -14.65
CA GLY A 138 -23.63 18.43 -15.97
C GLY A 138 -22.92 17.36 -16.81
N SER A 139 -23.15 16.06 -16.59
CA SER A 139 -22.83 15.06 -17.64
C SER A 139 -23.59 13.75 -17.51
N SER A 140 -24.42 13.44 -18.50
CA SER A 140 -24.74 12.08 -18.97
C SER A 140 -25.39 12.18 -20.36
N PRO A 141 -25.31 11.19 -21.27
CA PRO A 141 -24.68 9.88 -21.15
C PRO A 141 -23.67 9.54 -22.26
N VAL A 142 -22.82 8.56 -22.00
CA VAL A 142 -22.46 7.45 -22.92
C VAL A 142 -22.64 7.73 -24.41
N ALA A 143 -21.67 8.40 -25.03
CA ALA A 143 -21.34 8.28 -26.45
C ALA A 143 -19.94 8.86 -26.65
N THR A 144 -19.18 8.34 -27.61
CA THR A 144 -17.84 8.82 -27.99
C THR A 144 -16.66 8.30 -27.17
N LEU A 145 -16.54 6.99 -27.01
CA LEU A 145 -15.20 6.36 -27.00
C LEU A 145 -15.12 5.04 -27.77
N ALA A 146 -16.14 4.73 -28.60
CA ALA A 146 -16.14 3.59 -29.51
C ALA A 146 -15.90 3.99 -30.98
N ASP A 147 -16.02 5.27 -31.35
CA ASP A 147 -16.00 5.70 -32.77
C ASP A 147 -14.62 6.12 -33.32
N HIS A 148 -13.59 6.27 -32.47
CA HIS A 148 -12.26 6.68 -32.94
C HIS A 148 -11.23 5.55 -33.06
N PHE A 149 -11.63 4.30 -32.82
CA PHE A 149 -10.79 3.13 -33.04
C PHE A 149 -11.50 2.12 -33.96
N ARG A 150 -11.71 2.49 -35.23
CA ARG A 150 -11.71 1.47 -36.30
C ARG A 150 -10.26 1.09 -36.56
N LEU A 151 -9.78 0.08 -35.83
CA LEU A 151 -8.65 -0.70 -36.35
C LEU A 151 -9.10 -1.34 -37.67
N PRO A 152 -8.27 -1.33 -38.74
CA PRO A 152 -8.56 -2.14 -39.90
C PRO A 152 -8.73 -3.59 -39.44
N ARG A 153 -9.84 -4.23 -39.84
CA ARG A 153 -9.99 -5.68 -39.66
C ARG A 153 -8.86 -6.34 -40.43
N ALA A 154 -7.85 -6.83 -39.72
CA ALA A 154 -6.92 -7.79 -40.30
C ALA A 154 -7.76 -8.99 -40.78
N PRO A 155 -7.54 -9.50 -42.01
CA PRO A 155 -8.16 -10.74 -42.43
C PRO A 155 -7.78 -11.82 -41.41
N CYS A 156 -8.78 -12.54 -40.91
CA CYS A 156 -8.56 -13.70 -40.06
C CYS A 156 -7.60 -14.66 -40.79
N PRO A 157 -6.51 -15.13 -40.15
CA PRO A 157 -5.81 -16.29 -40.68
C PRO A 157 -6.81 -17.45 -40.71
N SER A 158 -7.03 -18.01 -41.88
CA SER A 158 -7.80 -19.24 -42.06
C SER A 158 -7.23 -20.34 -41.17
N PRO A 159 -8.05 -21.15 -40.47
CA PRO A 159 -7.54 -22.26 -39.70
C PRO A 159 -7.13 -23.38 -40.65
N SER A 160 -5.85 -23.50 -40.96
CA SER A 160 -5.26 -24.78 -41.37
C SER A 160 -4.90 -25.55 -40.10
N TRP A 161 -5.92 -25.98 -39.36
CA TRP A 161 -5.76 -26.99 -38.33
C TRP A 161 -5.84 -28.36 -39.01
N THR A 162 -4.68 -28.98 -39.22
CA THR A 162 -4.61 -30.43 -39.44
C THR A 162 -4.97 -31.11 -38.14
N ALA A 163 -6.03 -31.92 -38.19
CA ALA A 163 -6.49 -32.77 -37.10
C ALA A 163 -5.47 -33.90 -36.84
N GLU A 164 -4.42 -33.62 -36.08
CA GLU A 164 -3.54 -34.66 -35.53
C GLU A 164 -2.73 -34.09 -34.37
N GLN A 165 -3.36 -33.95 -33.19
CA GLN A 165 -2.72 -34.03 -31.87
C GLN A 165 -3.76 -33.74 -30.77
N GLU A 166 -4.72 -34.64 -30.64
CA GLU A 166 -5.59 -34.73 -29.47
C GLU A 166 -5.23 -36.02 -28.73
N SER A 167 -4.32 -35.91 -27.76
CA SER A 167 -4.02 -36.98 -26.81
C SER A 167 -3.85 -36.41 -25.41
N THR A 168 -4.94 -36.51 -24.66
CA THR A 168 -4.98 -36.68 -23.20
C THR A 168 -4.61 -35.49 -22.31
N ARG A 169 -5.61 -34.80 -21.74
CA ARG A 169 -6.16 -35.05 -20.39
C ARG A 169 -7.07 -33.89 -19.95
N GLY A 170 -8.39 -34.16 -19.96
CA GLY A 170 -9.31 -33.80 -18.87
C GLY A 170 -9.56 -32.32 -18.55
N CYS A 171 -10.26 -31.60 -19.42
CA CYS A 171 -11.10 -30.47 -19.00
C CYS A 171 -12.53 -30.71 -19.52
N PRO A 172 -13.56 -30.72 -18.66
CA PRO A 172 -14.94 -30.76 -19.14
C PRO A 172 -15.32 -29.39 -19.74
N PRO A 173 -16.17 -29.37 -20.79
CA PRO A 173 -16.61 -28.13 -21.41
C PRO A 173 -17.52 -27.32 -20.46
N PRO A 174 -17.64 -25.99 -20.66
CA PRO A 174 -18.34 -25.11 -19.73
C PRO A 174 -19.86 -25.32 -19.79
N GLY A 175 -20.39 -26.10 -18.83
CA GLY A 175 -21.80 -26.16 -18.49
C GLY A 175 -22.11 -25.36 -17.21
N ARG A 176 -23.33 -24.79 -17.14
CA ARG A 176 -23.91 -23.96 -16.05
C ARG A 176 -23.43 -24.36 -14.64
N TRP A 177 -22.83 -23.40 -13.93
CA TRP A 177 -22.50 -23.53 -12.51
C TRP A 177 -23.74 -23.30 -11.63
N ASP A 178 -24.04 -24.27 -10.76
CA ASP A 178 -25.06 -24.18 -9.70
C ASP A 178 -24.40 -23.76 -8.38
N HIS A 179 -24.85 -22.64 -7.79
CA HIS A 179 -24.25 -22.00 -6.62
C HIS A 179 -24.61 -22.63 -5.27
N ARG A 180 -25.23 -23.83 -5.23
CA ARG A 180 -25.76 -24.43 -3.99
C ARG A 180 -25.00 -25.65 -3.45
N ARG A 181 -23.77 -25.94 -3.89
CA ARG A 181 -22.94 -27.01 -3.29
C ARG A 181 -21.56 -26.50 -2.85
N PRO A 182 -21.18 -26.60 -1.56
CA PRO A 182 -19.81 -26.35 -1.13
C PRO A 182 -18.89 -27.53 -1.49
N CYS A 183 -17.71 -27.22 -2.03
CA CYS A 183 -16.67 -28.17 -2.38
C CYS A 183 -16.09 -28.80 -1.10
N SER A 184 -16.31 -30.09 -0.86
CA SER A 184 -15.57 -30.87 0.13
C SER A 184 -14.28 -31.41 -0.50
N GLY A 185 -13.17 -30.74 -0.25
CA GLY A 185 -11.83 -31.17 -0.64
C GLY A 185 -11.20 -32.07 0.42
N VAL A 186 -10.81 -33.26 -0.03
CA VAL A 186 -10.24 -34.41 0.66
C VAL A 186 -8.90 -34.10 1.34
N VAL A 187 -8.74 -34.58 2.58
CA VAL A 187 -7.44 -34.76 3.26
C VAL A 187 -6.84 -36.07 2.76
N SER A 188 -5.57 -36.06 2.35
CA SER A 188 -4.80 -37.30 2.08
C SER A 188 -3.62 -37.37 3.03
N THR A 189 -3.54 -38.50 3.73
CA THR A 189 -2.40 -39.09 4.44
C THR A 189 -1.25 -39.45 3.51
#